data_AF-A0A0H3KRQ0-F1
#
_entry.id   AF-A0A0H3KRQ0-F1
#
_cell.length_a   1.000
_cell.length_b   1.000
_cell.length_c   1.000
_cell.angle_alpha   90.00
_cell.angle_beta   90.00
_cell.angle_gamma   90.00
#
_symmetry.space_group_name_H-M   'P 1'
#
loop_
_entity.id
_entity.type
_entity.pdbx_description
1 polymer ?
#
loop_
_entity_poly.entity_id
_entity_poly.type
_entity_poly.pdbx_seq_one_letter_code
_entity_poly.pdbx_strand_id
1 'polypeptide(L)' 'MVFDMMKREMRELVNLVEETTQWETSVACGKVNLADVSAEARAAHHARLERIVELRAKYDL' A
#
# COMPACT_ATOMS: atom_id res chain seq x y z
N MET A 1 23.55 6.99 1.17
CA MET A 1 23.78 7.13 2.63
C MET A 1 22.47 6.84 3.37
N VAL A 2 22.48 6.73 4.71
CA VAL A 2 21.27 6.43 5.52
C VAL A 2 20.11 7.39 5.21
N PHE A 3 20.41 8.68 5.02
CA PHE A 3 19.41 9.69 4.66
C PHE A 3 18.77 9.46 3.27
N ASP A 4 19.52 8.93 2.30
CA ASP A 4 18.96 8.62 0.98
C ASP A 4 18.07 7.39 1.00
N MET A 5 18.40 6.42 1.86
CA MET A 5 17.55 5.26 2.11
C MET A 5 16.23 5.70 2.74
N MET A 6 16.28 6.55 3.78
CA MET A 6 15.10 7.11 4.42
C MET A 6 14.20 7.87 3.43
N LYS A 7 14.77 8.71 2.56
CA LYS A 7 14.00 9.42 1.52
C LYS A 7 13.31 8.46 0.54
N ARG A 8 13.96 7.35 0.18
CA ARG A 8 13.34 6.34 -0.70
C ARG A 8 12.20 5.62 0.00
N GLU A 9 12.40 5.19 1.23
CA GLU A 9 11.38 4.48 2.02
C GLU A 9 10.18 5.38 2.35
N MET A 10 10.40 6.67 2.61
CA MET A 10 9.28 7.62 2.80
C MET A 10 8.50 7.84 1.50
N ARG A 11 9.17 7.90 0.34
CA ARG A 11 8.49 7.97 -0.95
C ARG A 11 7.72 6.69 -1.26
N GLU A 12 8.31 5.55 -0.95
CA GLU A 12 7.66 4.24 -1.03
C GLU A 12 6.38 4.23 -0.17
N LEU A 13 6.46 4.67 1.09
CA LEU A 13 5.29 4.75 1.98
C LEU A 13 4.17 5.60 1.39
N VAL A 14 4.48 6.80 0.89
CA VAL A 14 3.47 7.68 0.27
C VAL A 14 2.81 7.00 -0.92
N ASN A 15 3.60 6.41 -1.82
CA ASN A 15 3.08 5.70 -2.98
C ASN A 15 2.21 4.51 -2.58
N LEU A 16 2.65 3.70 -1.60
CA LEU A 16 1.88 2.56 -1.11
C LEU A 16 0.53 2.99 -0.52
N VAL A 17 0.51 4.07 0.26
CA VAL A 17 -0.72 4.63 0.84
C VAL A 17 -1.67 5.13 -0.26
N GLU A 18 -1.14 5.83 -1.27
CA GLU A 18 -1.94 6.32 -2.40
C GLU A 18 -2.56 5.17 -3.20
N GLU A 19 -1.77 4.18 -3.59
CA GLU A 19 -2.23 3.01 -4.34
C GLU A 19 -3.26 2.19 -3.55
N THR A 20 -3.03 1.98 -2.25
CA THR A 20 -3.95 1.28 -1.36
C THR A 20 -5.26 2.04 -1.25
N THR A 21 -5.21 3.37 -1.07
CA THR A 21 -6.40 4.21 -0.97
C THR A 21 -7.20 4.18 -2.27
N GLN A 22 -6.54 4.23 -3.43
CA GLN A 22 -7.19 4.15 -4.73
C GLN A 22 -7.86 2.80 -4.94
N TRP A 23 -7.20 1.71 -4.56
CA TRP A 23 -7.77 0.37 -4.60
C TRP A 23 -9.03 0.27 -3.75
N GLU A 24 -8.94 0.62 -2.47
CA GLU A 24 -10.07 0.57 -1.53
C GLU A 24 -11.23 1.46 -1.98
N THR A 25 -10.93 2.66 -2.47
CA THR A 25 -11.94 3.56 -3.05
C THR A 25 -12.61 2.95 -4.27
N SER A 26 -11.85 2.29 -5.15
CA SER A 26 -12.40 1.65 -6.34
C SER A 26 -13.33 0.49 -5.98
N VAL A 27 -12.99 -0.27 -4.94
CA VAL A 27 -13.84 -1.33 -4.39
C VAL A 27 -15.10 -0.74 -3.74
N ALA A 28 -14.95 0.24 -2.86
CA ALA A 28 -16.06 0.84 -2.12
C ALA A 28 -17.07 1.55 -3.03
N CYS A 29 -16.59 2.21 -4.09
CA CYS A 29 -17.45 2.82 -5.11
C CYS A 29 -18.00 1.82 -6.13
N GLY A 30 -17.74 0.52 -5.98
CA GLY A 30 -18.22 -0.53 -6.88
C GLY A 30 -17.60 -0.50 -8.29
N LYS A 31 -16.49 0.21 -8.50
CA LYS A 31 -15.75 0.21 -9.77
C LYS A 31 -15.00 -1.09 -9.98
N VAL A 32 -14.60 -1.74 -8.89
CA VAL A 32 -13.97 -3.05 -8.85
C VAL A 32 -14.79 -3.94 -7.94
N ASN A 33 -15.31 -5.04 -8.48
CA ASN A 33 -15.93 -6.07 -7.65
C ASN A 33 -14.84 -7.01 -7.16
N LEU A 34 -14.72 -7.17 -5.83
CA LEU A 34 -13.71 -8.04 -5.25
C LEU A 34 -13.80 -9.46 -5.79
N ALA A 35 -15.01 -9.98 -6.05
CA ALA A 35 -15.22 -11.33 -6.58
C ALA A 35 -14.48 -11.58 -7.90
N ASP A 36 -14.32 -10.54 -8.71
CA ASP A 36 -13.67 -10.59 -10.03
C ASP A 36 -12.15 -10.36 -9.96
N VAL A 37 -11.64 -9.99 -8.79
CA VAL A 37 -10.20 -9.81 -8.54
C VAL A 37 -9.54 -11.15 -8.24
N SER A 38 -8.43 -11.43 -8.94
CA SER A 38 -7.61 -12.63 -8.73
C SER A 38 -7.07 -12.71 -7.30
N ALA A 39 -6.87 -13.94 -6.81
CA ALA A 39 -6.28 -14.17 -5.49
C ALA A 39 -4.89 -13.52 -5.36
N GLU A 40 -4.10 -13.53 -6.45
CA GLU A 40 -2.78 -12.91 -6.52
C GLU A 40 -2.84 -11.39 -6.32
N ALA A 41 -3.78 -10.71 -6.97
CA ALA A 41 -3.95 -9.27 -6.81
C ALA A 41 -4.40 -8.89 -5.39
N ARG A 42 -5.26 -9.71 -4.77
CA ARG A 42 -5.64 -9.54 -3.36
C ARG A 42 -4.45 -9.78 -2.42
N ALA A 43 -3.64 -10.81 -2.66
CA ALA A 43 -2.45 -11.08 -1.89
C ALA A 43 -1.41 -9.95 -2.02
N ALA A 44 -1.23 -9.41 -3.23
CA ALA A 44 -0.37 -8.26 -3.46
C ALA A 44 -0.87 -7.01 -2.71
N HIS A 45 -2.18 -6.77 -2.68
CA HIS A 45 -2.76 -5.70 -1.85
C HIS A 45 -2.49 -5.90 -0.36
N HIS A 46 -2.64 -7.14 0.13
CA HIS A 46 -2.33 -7.46 1.53
C HIS A 46 -0.86 -7.21 1.88
N ALA A 47 0.07 -7.61 1.01
CA ALA A 47 1.50 -7.37 1.20
C ALA A 47 1.84 -5.86 1.23
N ARG A 48 1.13 -5.02 0.45
CA ARG A 48 1.28 -3.55 0.53
C ARG A 48 0.84 -3.02 1.89
N LEU A 49 -0.27 -3.52 2.45
CA LEU A 49 -0.74 -3.13 3.78
C LEU A 49 0.28 -3.50 4.87
N GLU A 50 0.83 -4.72 4.82
CA GLU A 50 1.89 -5.14 5.74
C GLU A 50 3.10 -4.20 5.63
N ARG A 51 3.54 -3.88 4.41
CA ARG A 51 4.66 -2.97 4.17
C ARG A 51 4.41 -1.55 4.70
N ILE A 52 3.19 -1.04 4.57
CA ILE A 52 2.79 0.25 5.16
C ILE A 52 2.93 0.20 6.68
N VAL A 53 2.43 -0.86 7.32
CA VAL A 53 2.52 -1.03 8.78
C VAL A 53 3.98 -1.08 9.24
N GLU A 54 4.84 -1.82 8.54
CA GLU A 54 6.28 -1.88 8.83
C GLU A 54 6.94 -0.50 8.75
N LEU A 55 6.71 0.23 7.66
CA LEU A 55 7.31 1.54 7.45
C LEU A 55 6.79 2.56 8.46
N ARG A 56 5.49 2.52 8.81
CA ARG A 56 4.93 3.37 9.86
C ARG A 56 5.55 3.09 11.23
N ALA A 57 5.68 1.81 11.60
CA ALA A 57 6.33 1.41 12.85
C ALA A 57 7.82 1.81 12.88
N LYS A 58 8.52 1.71 11.75
CA LYS A 58 9.94 2.09 11.65
C LYS A 58 10.17 3.59 11.88
N TYR A 59 9.21 4.43 11.48
CA TYR A 59 9.32 5.88 11.51
C TYR A 59 8.43 6.56 12.56
N ASP A 60 7.79 5.77 13.44
CA ASP A 60 6.86 6.24 14.47
C ASP A 60 5.72 7.13 13.94
N LEU A 61 5.10 6.73 12.82
CA LEU A 61 4.00 7.43 12.13
C LEU A 61 2.62 6.81 12.36
#